data_AF-A0AAV5BM63-F1
#
_entry.id   AF-A0AAV5BM63-F1
#
_cell.length_a   1.000
_cell.length_b   1.000
_cell.length_c   1.000
_cell.angle_alpha   90.00
_cell.angle_beta   90.00
_cell.angle_gamma   90.00
#
_symmetry.space_group_name_H-M   'P 1'
#
loop_
_entity.id
_entity.type
_entity.pdbx_description
1 polymer ?
#
loop_
_entity_poly.entity_id
_entity_poly.type
_entity_poly.pdbx_seq_one_letter_code
_entity_poly.pdbx_strand_id
1 'polypeptide(L)'
;MVTDAPRLSLLRVKASVDDTSTSAASGDELIEDLKAKWDAVENKSTVLTYAGGAIVAVWLSSVVIGAVNSVPLLPKLMELIGLGYTGWFVYRYLLFKEGRKELYQDIESLKKKIAGTE
;
A
#
# COMPACT_ATOMS: atom_id res chain seq x y z
N MET A 1 41.79 55.97 -10.90
CA MET A 1 41.76 54.69 -11.66
C MET A 1 41.57 53.57 -10.66
N VAL A 2 40.81 52.52 -11.04
CA VAL A 2 40.45 51.30 -10.28
C VAL A 2 39.24 51.50 -9.34
N THR A 3 37.97 51.27 -9.72
CA THR A 3 37.22 50.07 -10.21
C THR A 3 36.57 49.26 -9.07
N ASP A 4 35.24 49.39 -9.00
CA ASP A 4 34.16 48.41 -8.71
C ASP A 4 34.15 47.51 -7.45
N ALA A 5 33.04 47.57 -6.69
CA ALA A 5 32.15 46.44 -6.37
C ALA A 5 31.11 46.80 -5.28
N PRO A 6 29.79 46.67 -5.51
CA PRO A 6 28.78 46.75 -4.45
C PRO A 6 28.67 45.39 -3.76
N ARG A 7 28.87 45.34 -2.43
CA ARG A 7 28.72 44.11 -1.65
C ARG A 7 27.24 43.75 -1.42
N LEU A 8 26.66 43.12 -2.43
CA LEU A 8 25.48 42.27 -2.28
C LEU A 8 25.95 40.92 -1.72
N SER A 9 25.78 40.70 -0.43
CA SER A 9 25.94 39.38 0.17
C SER A 9 24.91 39.18 1.25
N LEU A 10 23.97 38.30 0.89
CA LEU A 10 23.17 37.47 1.77
C LEU A 10 22.05 38.19 2.53
N LEU A 11 20.98 38.48 1.76
CA LEU A 11 19.66 38.04 2.22
C LEU A 11 19.82 36.63 2.80
N ARG A 12 19.85 36.55 4.12
CA ARG A 12 19.62 35.32 4.86
C ARG A 12 18.14 35.02 4.68
N VAL A 13 17.81 34.47 3.51
CA VAL A 13 16.57 33.73 3.29
C VAL A 13 16.63 32.59 4.31
N LYS A 14 16.02 32.85 5.46
CA LYS A 14 15.41 31.82 6.27
C LYS A 14 14.34 31.24 5.34
N ALA A 15 14.74 30.24 4.56
CA ALA A 15 13.80 29.27 4.04
C ALA A 15 13.14 28.68 5.29
N SER A 16 11.97 29.23 5.61
CA SER A 16 10.94 28.50 6.31
C SER A 16 10.64 27.32 5.40
N VAL A 17 11.40 26.25 5.57
CA VAL A 17 10.93 24.92 5.22
C VAL A 17 9.76 24.73 6.18
N ASP A 18 8.57 24.96 5.62
CA ASP A 18 7.37 24.36 6.15
C ASP A 18 7.62 22.85 6.18
N ASP A 19 7.77 22.34 7.40
CA ASP A 19 7.95 20.94 7.73
C ASP A 19 6.78 20.13 7.17
N THR A 20 6.96 19.65 5.94
CA THR A 20 6.28 18.46 5.47
C THR A 20 6.81 17.30 6.31
N SER A 21 6.06 17.00 7.37
CA SER A 21 5.85 15.64 7.89
C SER A 21 7.09 14.74 7.92
N THR A 22 8.03 14.93 8.85
CA THR A 22 8.87 13.85 9.40
C THR A 22 9.50 14.34 10.72
N SER A 23 8.70 14.60 11.74
CA SER A 23 9.24 14.60 13.10
C SER A 23 9.26 13.15 13.55
N ALA A 24 10.31 12.43 13.14
CA ALA A 24 10.69 11.20 13.82
C ALA A 24 10.95 11.60 15.27
N ALA A 25 9.98 11.33 16.15
CA ALA A 25 10.18 11.40 17.57
C ALA A 25 11.48 10.64 17.90
N SER A 26 12.24 11.18 18.85
CA SER A 26 13.53 10.66 19.26
C SER A 26 13.36 9.15 19.49
N GLY A 27 14.26 8.31 18.97
CA GLY A 27 14.08 6.85 19.06
C GLY A 27 13.76 6.34 20.47
N ASP A 28 14.25 7.05 21.48
CA ASP A 28 13.92 6.82 22.89
C ASP A 28 12.46 7.15 23.27
N GLU A 29 11.88 8.22 22.74
CA GLU A 29 10.46 8.59 22.95
C GLU A 29 9.51 7.56 22.32
N LEU A 30 9.84 7.05 21.12
CA LEU A 30 9.06 5.98 20.48
C LEU A 30 9.14 4.66 21.24
N ILE A 31 10.31 4.33 21.80
CA ILE A 31 10.49 3.14 22.64
C ILE A 31 9.74 3.30 23.97
N GLU A 32 9.74 4.49 24.56
CA GLU A 32 8.99 4.80 25.78
C GLU A 32 7.47 4.68 25.55
N ASP A 33 6.95 5.22 24.46
CA ASP A 33 5.54 5.11 24.06
C ASP A 33 5.13 3.64 23.77
N LEU A 34 5.98 2.89 23.05
CA LEU A 34 5.74 1.47 22.79
C LEU A 34 5.72 0.65 24.09
N LYS A 35 6.60 0.99 25.04
CA LYS A 35 6.65 0.35 26.35
C LYS A 35 5.41 0.69 27.19
N ALA A 36 5.00 1.95 27.20
CA ALA A 36 3.76 2.38 27.87
C ALA A 36 2.54 1.64 27.29
N LYS A 37 2.47 1.49 25.97
CA LYS A 37 1.40 0.72 25.30
C LYS A 37 1.48 -0.79 25.55
N TRP A 38 2.68 -1.34 25.69
CA TRP A 38 2.89 -2.74 26.04
C TRP A 38 2.45 -3.04 27.48
N ASP A 39 2.65 -2.12 28.41
CA ASP A 39 2.21 -2.30 29.80
C ASP A 39 0.73 -1.97 30.01
N ALA A 40 0.16 -1.06 29.21
CA ALA A 40 -1.28 -0.81 29.15
C ALA A 40 -2.08 -1.96 28.51
N VAL A 41 -1.42 -2.92 27.85
CA VAL A 41 -2.10 -4.07 27.26
C VAL A 41 -2.39 -5.13 28.32
N GLU A 42 -3.66 -5.23 28.70
CA GLU A 42 -4.10 -6.09 29.79
C GLU A 42 -4.01 -7.59 29.41
N ASN A 43 -4.12 -7.91 28.12
CA ASN A 43 -4.10 -9.28 27.60
C ASN A 43 -2.84 -9.57 26.77
N LYS A 44 -1.69 -9.62 27.46
CA LYS A 44 -0.37 -9.91 26.84
C LYS A 44 -0.34 -11.24 26.07
N SER A 45 -1.15 -12.23 26.45
CA SER A 45 -1.26 -13.52 25.74
C SER A 45 -1.90 -13.38 24.36
N THR A 46 -2.97 -12.60 24.23
CA THR A 46 -3.64 -12.34 22.94
C THR A 46 -2.73 -11.56 22.00
N VAL A 47 -2.00 -10.56 22.51
CA VAL A 47 -1.01 -9.85 21.70
C VAL A 47 0.09 -10.79 21.24
N LEU A 48 0.56 -11.69 22.11
CA LEU A 48 1.58 -12.67 21.76
C LEU A 48 1.09 -13.66 20.70
N THR A 49 -0.17 -14.10 20.76
CA THR A 49 -0.73 -15.00 19.73
C THR A 49 -0.91 -14.29 18.39
N TYR A 50 -1.40 -13.04 18.38
CA TYR A 50 -1.48 -12.25 17.14
C TYR A 50 -0.10 -11.91 16.59
N ALA A 51 0.86 -11.54 17.44
CA ALA A 51 2.23 -11.26 17.04
C ALA A 51 2.92 -12.52 16.47
N GLY A 52 2.77 -13.65 17.15
CA GLY A 52 3.25 -14.95 16.64
C GLY A 52 2.58 -15.33 15.32
N GLY A 53 1.27 -15.16 15.22
CA GLY A 53 0.51 -15.37 13.99
C GLY A 53 0.97 -14.46 12.85
N ALA A 54 1.25 -13.19 13.13
CA ALA A 54 1.80 -12.24 12.15
C ALA A 54 3.18 -12.67 11.66
N ILE A 55 4.07 -13.12 12.55
CA ILE A 55 5.39 -13.64 12.17
C ILE A 55 5.26 -14.89 11.28
N VAL A 56 4.39 -15.83 11.65
CA VAL A 56 4.14 -17.04 10.84
C VAL A 56 3.54 -16.68 9.49
N ALA A 57 2.62 -15.71 9.44
CA ALA A 57 2.02 -15.24 8.19
C ALA A 57 3.07 -14.60 7.27
N VAL A 58 3.98 -13.78 7.81
CA VAL A 58 5.09 -13.19 7.05
C VAL A 58 6.04 -14.28 6.56
N TRP A 59 6.41 -15.25 7.41
CA TRP A 59 7.25 -16.37 7.01
C TRP A 59 6.61 -17.20 5.89
N LEU A 60 5.34 -17.57 6.04
CA LEU A 60 4.60 -18.34 5.05
C LEU A 60 4.45 -17.56 3.73
N SER A 61 4.14 -16.26 3.79
CA SER A 61 4.10 -15.38 2.63
C SER A 61 5.46 -15.34 1.92
N SER A 62 6.57 -15.26 2.67
CA SER A 62 7.92 -15.29 2.11
C SER A 62 8.23 -16.62 1.43
N VAL A 63 7.79 -17.76 1.99
CA VAL A 63 7.94 -19.08 1.37
C VAL A 63 7.15 -19.16 0.05
N VAL A 64 5.91 -18.65 0.04
CA VAL A 64 5.08 -18.61 -1.17
C VAL A 64 5.72 -17.74 -2.25
N ILE A 65 6.15 -16.51 -1.91
CA ILE A 65 6.87 -15.62 -2.84
C ILE A 65 8.16 -16.27 -3.34
N GLY A 66 8.91 -16.95 -2.46
CA GLY A 66 10.12 -17.68 -2.83
C GLY A 66 9.83 -18.83 -3.80
N ALA A 67 8.76 -19.57 -3.59
CA ALA A 67 8.31 -20.64 -4.48
C ALA A 67 7.84 -20.09 -5.83
N VAL A 68 7.08 -18.99 -5.83
CA VAL A 68 6.65 -18.27 -7.04
C VAL A 68 7.87 -17.83 -7.87
N ASN A 69 8.87 -17.21 -7.23
CA ASN A 69 10.10 -16.79 -7.90
C ASN A 69 10.96 -17.97 -8.37
N SER A 70 10.81 -19.15 -7.76
CA SER A 70 11.50 -20.38 -8.17
C SER A 70 10.80 -21.12 -9.31
N VAL A 71 9.57 -20.74 -9.68
CA VAL A 71 8.85 -21.28 -10.83
C VAL A 71 8.93 -20.28 -11.99
N PRO A 72 9.92 -20.43 -12.90
CA PRO A 72 10.20 -19.44 -13.95
C PRO A 72 9.05 -19.25 -14.95
N LEU A 73 8.08 -20.16 -14.99
CA LEU A 73 6.92 -20.10 -15.88
C LEU A 73 5.69 -19.43 -15.27
N LEU A 74 5.66 -19.20 -13.96
CA LEU A 74 4.47 -18.65 -13.29
C LEU A 74 4.12 -17.23 -13.75
N PRO A 75 5.08 -16.30 -13.92
CA PRO A 75 4.77 -14.96 -14.43
C PRO A 75 4.12 -15.01 -15.82
N LYS A 76 4.63 -15.88 -16.71
CA LYS A 76 4.10 -16.06 -18.06
C LYS A 76 2.74 -16.75 -18.08
N LEU A 77 2.51 -17.69 -17.16
CA LEU A 77 1.21 -18.33 -16.99
C LEU A 77 0.17 -17.35 -16.45
N MET A 78 0.52 -16.53 -15.46
CA MET A 78 -0.37 -15.48 -14.93
C MET A 78 -0.68 -14.41 -15.99
N GLU A 79 0.32 -14.03 -16.80
CA GLU A 79 0.13 -13.15 -17.95
C GLU A 79 -0.85 -13.77 -18.97
N LEU A 80 -0.68 -15.06 -19.30
CA LEU A 80 -1.58 -15.76 -20.22
C LEU A 80 -3.00 -15.93 -19.64
N ILE A 81 -3.12 -16.22 -18.34
CA ILE A 81 -4.41 -16.27 -17.64
C ILE A 81 -5.07 -14.90 -17.69
N GLY A 82 -4.33 -13.83 -17.39
CA GLY A 82 -4.84 -12.46 -17.40
C GLY A 82 -5.28 -12.03 -18.81
N LEU A 83 -4.48 -12.34 -19.83
CA LEU A 83 -4.80 -12.06 -21.22
C LEU A 83 -6.00 -12.88 -21.69
N GLY A 84 -6.07 -14.16 -21.31
CA GLY A 84 -7.19 -15.06 -21.62
C GLY A 84 -8.50 -14.57 -20.99
N TYR A 85 -8.49 -14.24 -19.70
CA TYR A 85 -9.65 -13.68 -19.01
C TYR A 85 -10.05 -12.31 -19.57
N THR A 86 -9.08 -11.44 -19.87
CA THR A 86 -9.38 -10.13 -20.46
C THR A 86 -10.01 -10.28 -21.84
N GLY A 87 -9.46 -11.14 -22.70
CA GLY A 87 -10.01 -11.44 -24.02
C GLY A 87 -11.41 -12.05 -23.95
N TRP A 88 -11.60 -13.04 -23.06
CA TRP A 88 -12.92 -13.65 -22.82
C TRP A 88 -13.93 -12.64 -22.25
N PHE A 89 -13.51 -11.78 -21.33
CA PHE A 89 -14.37 -10.74 -20.73
C PHE A 89 -14.82 -9.73 -21.78
N VAL A 90 -13.89 -9.23 -22.60
CA VAL A 90 -14.22 -8.30 -23.69
C VAL A 90 -15.19 -8.98 -24.66
N TYR A 91 -14.91 -10.20 -25.08
CA TYR A 91 -15.79 -10.96 -25.97
C TYR A 91 -17.18 -11.18 -25.37
N ARG A 92 -17.27 -11.65 -24.12
CA ARG A 92 -18.53 -12.02 -23.46
C ARG A 92 -19.38 -10.83 -23.01
N TYR A 93 -18.74 -9.76 -22.53
CA TYR A 93 -19.45 -8.65 -21.87
C TYR A 93 -19.45 -7.34 -22.67
N LEU A 94 -18.48 -7.07 -23.54
CA LEU A 94 -18.42 -5.79 -24.27
C LEU A 94 -18.99 -5.88 -25.70
N LEU A 95 -18.73 -6.98 -26.41
CA LEU A 95 -19.17 -7.14 -27.80
C LEU A 95 -20.68 -7.38 -27.91
N PHE A 96 -21.26 -8.16 -26.99
CA PHE A 96 -22.68 -8.48 -27.00
C PHE A 96 -23.50 -7.46 -26.21
N LYS A 97 -24.72 -7.16 -26.68
CA LYS A 97 -25.60 -6.21 -25.99
C LYS A 97 -26.10 -6.76 -24.66
N GLU A 98 -26.35 -8.06 -24.61
CA GLU A 98 -26.78 -8.81 -23.45
C GLU A 98 -25.70 -8.75 -22.37
N GLY A 99 -24.46 -9.06 -22.74
CA GLY A 99 -23.30 -8.99 -21.84
C GLY A 99 -23.05 -7.60 -21.26
N ARG A 100 -23.26 -6.53 -22.05
CA ARG A 100 -23.13 -5.15 -21.53
C ARG A 100 -24.16 -4.83 -20.47
N LYS A 101 -25.41 -5.27 -20.66
CA LYS A 101 -26.50 -5.06 -19.68
C LYS A 101 -26.22 -5.80 -18.37
N GLU A 102 -25.79 -7.06 -18.46
CA GLU A 102 -25.38 -7.86 -17.30
C GLU A 102 -24.26 -7.14 -16.53
N LEU A 103 -23.22 -6.66 -17.23
CA LEU A 103 -22.11 -5.97 -16.59
C LEU A 103 -22.53 -4.69 -15.85
N TYR A 104 -23.45 -3.89 -16.42
CA TYR A 104 -23.98 -2.70 -15.72
C TYR A 104 -24.74 -3.08 -14.45
N GLN A 105 -25.57 -4.12 -14.51
CA GLN A 105 -26.32 -4.61 -13.35
C GLN A 105 -25.38 -5.15 -12.27
N ASP A 106 -24.37 -5.91 -12.66
CA ASP A 106 -23.35 -6.44 -11.74
C ASP A 106 -22.60 -5.32 -11.05
N ILE A 107 -22.13 -4.30 -11.80
CA ILE A 107 -21.45 -3.13 -11.24
C ILE A 107 -22.35 -2.37 -10.27
N GLU A 108 -23.63 -2.17 -10.61
CA GLU A 108 -24.59 -1.47 -9.73
C GLU A 108 -24.83 -2.27 -8.44
N SER A 109 -24.97 -3.59 -8.55
CA SER A 109 -25.12 -4.48 -7.39
C SER A 109 -23.88 -4.46 -6.47
N LEU A 110 -22.68 -4.49 -7.06
CA LEU A 110 -21.41 -4.41 -6.35
C LEU A 110 -21.25 -3.06 -5.66
N LYS A 111 -21.59 -1.98 -6.35
CA LYS A 111 -21.59 -0.64 -5.77
C LYS A 111 -22.54 -0.55 -4.57
N LYS A 112 -23.73 -1.13 -4.67
CA LYS A 112 -24.73 -1.13 -3.58
C LYS A 112 -24.24 -1.90 -2.35
N LYS A 113 -23.61 -3.06 -2.56
CA LYS A 113 -22.99 -3.90 -1.51
C LYS A 113 -21.82 -3.19 -0.82
N ILE A 114 -20.95 -2.53 -1.58
CA ILE A 114 -19.77 -1.85 -1.01
C ILE A 114 -20.18 -0.56 -0.29
N ALA A 115 -21.14 0.18 -0.84
CA ALA A 115 -21.67 1.40 -0.22
C ALA A 115 -22.65 1.13 0.93
N GLY A 116 -22.94 -0.15 1.24
CA GLY A 116 -23.88 -0.54 2.30
C GLY A 116 -25.29 0.04 2.13
N THR A 117 -25.68 0.39 0.90
CA THR A 117 -27.01 0.97 0.59
C THR A 117 -27.99 -0.13 0.16
N GLU A 118 -27.76 -1.36 0.58
CA GLU A 118 -28.57 -2.52 0.22
C GLU A 118 -30.01 -2.41 0.72
#